data_AF-A0A520HNP2-F1
#
_entry.id   AF-A0A520HNP2-F1
#
_cell.length_a   1.000
_cell.length_b   1.000
_cell.length_c   1.000
_cell.angle_alpha   90.00
_cell.angle_beta   90.00
_cell.angle_gamma   90.00
#
_symmetry.space_group_name_H-M   'P 1'
#
loop_
_entity.id
_entity.type
_entity.pdbx_description
1 polymer ?
#
loop_
_entity_poly.entity_id
_entity_poly.type
_entity_poly.pdbx_seq_one_letter_code
_entity_poly.pdbx_strand_id
1 'polypeptide(L)'
;VKGTPLGDMLAGTPMAQIDDIEFVRTVAVARIMMPLSMVRLSAGRESMSEATQALCFMAGANSIFTGDKLLTTGNAGDSADATLLAKLGMKPMVGAEPMREAKTCC
;
A
#
# COMPACT_ATOMS: atom_id res chain seq x y z
N VAL A 1 -3.64 12.38 -9.58
CA VAL A 1 -2.83 13.50 -9.04
C VAL A 1 -3.06 14.69 -9.95
N LYS A 2 -3.52 15.82 -9.43
CA LYS A 2 -3.80 17.01 -10.24
C LYS A 2 -2.54 17.46 -11.00
N GLY A 3 -2.65 17.77 -12.28
CA GLY A 3 -1.52 18.20 -13.12
C GLY A 3 -0.68 17.07 -13.71
N THR A 4 -1.11 15.81 -13.61
CA THR A 4 -0.54 14.72 -14.43
C THR A 4 -1.46 14.43 -15.61
N PRO A 5 -0.94 13.99 -16.78
CA PRO A 5 -1.78 13.71 -17.95
C PRO A 5 -2.95 12.77 -17.64
N LEU A 6 -2.69 11.71 -16.87
CA LEU A 6 -3.74 10.78 -16.44
C LEU A 6 -4.71 11.40 -15.42
N GLY A 7 -4.21 12.21 -14.49
CA GLY A 7 -5.04 12.86 -13.48
C GLY A 7 -5.97 13.92 -14.08
N ASP A 8 -5.51 14.64 -15.10
CA ASP A 8 -6.28 15.67 -15.78
C ASP A 8 -7.30 15.04 -16.75
N MET A 9 -6.95 13.95 -17.44
CA MET A 9 -7.89 13.18 -18.28
C MET A 9 -9.06 12.59 -17.48
N LEU A 10 -8.82 12.21 -16.23
CA LEU A 10 -9.79 11.58 -15.35
C LEU A 10 -10.49 12.57 -14.40
N ALA A 11 -10.20 13.87 -14.53
CA ALA A 11 -10.76 14.89 -13.67
C ALA A 11 -12.29 14.97 -13.88
N GLY A 12 -13.06 14.61 -12.83
CA GLY A 12 -14.52 14.67 -12.86
C GLY A 12 -15.20 13.44 -13.47
N THR A 13 -14.47 12.38 -13.83
CA THR A 13 -15.06 11.13 -14.32
C THR A 13 -15.34 10.18 -13.14
N PRO A 14 -16.61 9.78 -12.88
CA PRO A 14 -16.94 8.88 -11.77
C PRO A 14 -16.24 7.51 -11.86
N MET A 15 -15.99 7.02 -13.07
CA MET A 15 -15.29 5.75 -13.34
C MET A 15 -13.79 5.78 -13.00
N ALA A 16 -13.23 6.93 -12.63
CA ALA A 16 -11.83 7.05 -12.24
C ALA A 16 -11.58 6.61 -10.79
N GLN A 17 -12.62 6.47 -9.97
CA GLN A 17 -12.50 6.01 -8.59
C GLN A 17 -12.62 4.49 -8.55
N ILE A 18 -11.57 3.85 -8.04
CA ILE A 18 -11.54 2.41 -7.81
C ILE A 18 -12.28 2.14 -6.50
N ASP A 19 -13.18 1.16 -6.50
CA ASP A 19 -13.86 0.70 -5.29
C ASP A 19 -12.85 0.08 -4.30
N ASP A 20 -13.04 0.32 -3.00
CA ASP A 20 -12.13 -0.14 -1.96
C ASP A 20 -11.96 -1.67 -1.97
N ILE A 21 -13.01 -2.43 -2.24
CA ILE A 21 -12.95 -3.89 -2.30
C ILE A 21 -12.23 -4.36 -3.56
N GLU A 22 -12.38 -3.65 -4.67
CA GLU A 22 -11.62 -3.92 -5.90
C GLU A 22 -10.12 -3.68 -5.68
N PHE A 23 -9.77 -2.62 -4.96
CA PHE A 23 -8.39 -2.36 -4.58
C PHE A 23 -7.82 -3.45 -3.67
N VAL A 24 -8.56 -3.84 -2.62
CA VAL A 24 -8.17 -4.96 -1.72
C VAL A 24 -8.01 -6.26 -2.50
N ARG A 25 -8.91 -6.56 -3.44
CA ARG A 25 -8.81 -7.73 -4.33
C ARG A 25 -7.53 -7.71 -5.15
N THR A 26 -7.16 -6.54 -5.68
CA THR A 26 -5.91 -6.38 -6.44
C THR A 26 -4.68 -6.73 -5.59
N VAL A 27 -4.66 -6.30 -4.32
CA VAL A 27 -3.61 -6.66 -3.36
C VAL A 27 -3.58 -8.18 -3.12
N ALA A 28 -4.74 -8.80 -2.91
CA ALA A 28 -4.84 -10.25 -2.69
C ALA A 28 -4.31 -11.04 -3.90
N VAL A 29 -4.68 -10.63 -5.12
CA VAL A 29 -4.18 -11.24 -6.37
C VAL A 29 -2.67 -11.11 -6.45
N ALA A 30 -2.09 -9.94 -6.16
CA ALA A 30 -0.65 -9.74 -6.16
C ALA A 30 0.07 -10.69 -5.17
N ARG A 31 -0.47 -10.85 -3.95
CA ARG A 31 0.07 -11.78 -2.95
C ARG A 31 -0.01 -13.23 -3.44
N ILE A 32 -1.15 -13.66 -3.98
CA ILE A 32 -1.33 -15.04 -4.46
C ILE A 32 -0.39 -15.35 -5.63
N MET A 33 -0.29 -14.43 -6.59
CA MET A 33 0.54 -14.61 -7.78
C MET A 33 2.04 -14.55 -7.48
N MET A 34 2.44 -13.79 -6.45
CA MET A 34 3.83 -13.55 -6.08
C MET A 34 4.04 -13.77 -4.57
N PRO A 35 3.97 -15.02 -4.09
CA PRO A 35 3.91 -15.32 -2.65
C PRO A 35 5.16 -14.87 -1.89
N LEU A 36 6.33 -14.83 -2.54
CA LEU A 36 7.61 -14.44 -1.93
C LEU A 36 7.92 -12.94 -2.06
N SER A 37 7.13 -12.19 -2.84
CA SER A 37 7.39 -10.77 -3.07
C SER A 37 6.88 -9.90 -1.92
N MET A 38 7.52 -8.74 -1.75
CA MET A 38 6.96 -7.67 -0.93
C MET A 38 5.88 -6.94 -1.71
N VAL A 39 4.67 -6.89 -1.14
CA VAL A 39 3.56 -6.15 -1.72
C VAL A 39 3.43 -4.84 -0.96
N ARG A 40 3.84 -3.74 -1.62
CA ARG A 40 3.90 -2.42 -1.02
C ARG A 40 2.67 -1.57 -1.31
N LEU A 41 1.91 -1.24 -0.26
CA LEU A 41 0.91 -0.18 -0.32
C LEU A 41 1.62 1.17 -0.37
N SER A 42 1.63 1.77 -1.56
CA SER A 42 2.45 2.94 -1.86
C SER A 42 1.62 4.23 -1.80
N ALA A 43 1.49 4.96 -2.92
CA ALA A 43 0.76 6.22 -2.98
C ALA A 43 -0.76 6.04 -2.84
N GLY A 44 -1.44 7.04 -2.28
CA GLY A 44 -2.91 7.07 -2.14
C GLY A 44 -3.46 6.54 -0.81
N ARG A 45 -2.60 6.11 0.12
CA ARG A 45 -3.02 5.66 1.45
C ARG A 45 -3.73 6.75 2.26
N GLU A 46 -3.32 8.01 2.09
CA GLU A 46 -3.94 9.18 2.71
C GLU A 46 -5.42 9.36 2.37
N SER A 47 -5.86 8.86 1.21
CA SER A 47 -7.25 8.86 0.78
C SER A 47 -8.02 7.58 1.17
N MET A 48 -7.37 6.58 1.74
CA MET A 48 -7.99 5.33 2.15
C MET A 48 -8.44 5.38 3.62
N SER A 49 -9.59 4.78 3.91
CA SER A 49 -10.04 4.60 5.29
C SER A 49 -9.12 3.67 6.08
N GLU A 50 -9.12 3.79 7.42
CA GLU A 50 -8.36 2.89 8.30
C GLU A 50 -8.75 1.41 8.06
N ALA A 51 -10.04 1.15 7.83
CA ALA A 51 -10.56 -0.19 7.56
C ALA A 51 -10.06 -0.73 6.21
N THR A 52 -10.03 0.11 5.16
CA THR A 52 -9.53 -0.27 3.83
C THR A 52 -8.04 -0.63 3.90
N GLN A 53 -7.25 0.16 4.62
CA GLN A 53 -5.84 -0.14 4.83
C GLN A 53 -5.65 -1.45 5.61
N ALA A 54 -6.42 -1.67 6.68
CA ALA A 54 -6.40 -2.91 7.45
C ALA A 54 -6.73 -4.13 6.58
N LEU A 55 -7.76 -4.04 5.74
CA LEU A 55 -8.11 -5.08 4.77
C LEU A 55 -7.00 -5.34 3.76
N CYS A 56 -6.30 -4.31 3.29
CA CYS A 56 -5.16 -4.49 2.38
C CYS A 56 -4.00 -5.25 3.05
N PHE A 57 -3.70 -4.95 4.32
CA PHE A 57 -2.71 -5.72 5.09
C PHE A 57 -3.15 -7.17 5.27
N MET A 58 -4.43 -7.40 5.61
CA MET A 58 -5.00 -8.75 5.70
C MET A 58 -4.95 -9.51 4.36
N ALA A 59 -5.15 -8.81 3.24
CA ALA A 59 -5.08 -9.38 1.90
C ALA A 59 -3.65 -9.74 1.46
N GLY A 60 -2.62 -9.25 2.16
CA GLY A 60 -1.24 -9.66 1.93
C GLY A 60 -0.27 -8.53 1.61
N ALA A 61 -0.67 -7.27 1.70
CA ALA A 61 0.28 -6.17 1.74
C ALA A 61 1.15 -6.28 3.00
N ASN A 62 2.44 -6.01 2.87
CA ASN A 62 3.40 -6.14 3.97
C ASN A 62 4.52 -5.09 3.93
N SER A 63 4.35 -4.04 3.14
CA SER A 63 5.28 -2.91 3.04
C SER A 63 4.52 -1.61 2.81
N ILE A 64 5.00 -0.50 3.37
CA ILE A 64 4.47 0.86 3.18
C ILE A 64 5.63 1.85 3.08
N PHE A 65 5.36 3.04 2.55
CA PHE A 65 6.21 4.21 2.79
C PHE A 65 5.80 4.87 4.11
N THR A 66 6.78 5.16 4.96
CA THR A 66 6.63 5.97 6.18
C THR A 66 7.20 7.37 5.92
N GLY A 67 6.84 8.34 6.75
CA GLY A 67 7.20 9.75 6.65
C GLY A 67 6.03 10.63 6.19
N ASP A 68 6.21 11.94 6.23
CA ASP A 68 5.13 12.91 5.97
C ASP A 68 4.86 13.16 4.47
N LYS A 69 5.79 12.77 3.60
CA LYS A 69 5.73 13.03 2.16
C LYS A 69 6.30 11.87 1.35
N LEU A 70 5.72 11.63 0.18
CA LEU A 70 6.33 10.82 -0.88
C LEU A 70 7.27 11.70 -1.72
N LEU A 71 7.32 11.48 -3.03
CA LEU A 71 8.13 12.30 -3.94
C LEU A 71 7.57 13.73 -4.10
N THR A 72 6.25 13.85 -4.28
CA THR A 72 5.59 15.14 -4.57
C THR A 72 4.29 15.34 -3.80
N THR A 73 3.66 14.27 -3.33
CA THR A 73 2.37 14.28 -2.59
C THR A 73 2.59 14.01 -1.11
N GLY A 74 1.56 14.29 -0.30
CA GLY A 74 1.52 13.86 1.09
C GLY A 74 1.64 12.34 1.23
N ASN A 75 1.95 11.91 2.44
CA ASN A 75 1.89 10.51 2.85
C ASN A 75 1.13 10.42 4.18
N ALA A 76 0.66 9.21 4.53
CA ALA A 76 0.14 8.96 5.87
C ALA A 76 1.34 9.06 6.84
N GLY A 77 1.39 10.16 7.61
CA GLY A 77 2.52 10.47 8.47
C GLY A 77 2.80 9.40 9.52
N ASP A 78 4.02 9.40 10.05
CA ASP A 78 4.57 8.31 10.90
C ASP A 78 3.69 7.96 12.10
N SER A 79 3.02 8.95 12.71
CA SER A 79 2.17 8.75 13.87
C SER A 79 0.89 7.96 13.57
N ALA A 80 0.27 8.21 12.41
CA ALA A 80 -0.95 7.50 11.99
C ALA A 80 -0.63 6.04 11.65
N ASP A 81 0.48 5.83 10.95
CA ASP A 81 0.97 4.51 10.55
C ASP A 81 1.31 3.67 11.78
N ALA A 82 2.08 4.22 12.73
CA ALA A 82 2.41 3.53 13.97
C ALA A 82 1.15 3.13 14.76
N THR A 83 0.16 4.03 14.83
CA THR A 83 -1.11 3.76 15.54
C THR A 83 -1.90 2.62 14.88
N LEU A 84 -2.03 2.65 13.55
CA LEU A 84 -2.73 1.61 12.80
C LEU A 84 -2.04 0.25 12.93
N LEU A 85 -0.72 0.21 12.72
CA LEU A 85 0.05 -1.03 12.83
C LEU A 85 -0.06 -1.63 14.24
N ALA A 86 -0.03 -0.80 15.29
CA ALA A 86 -0.22 -1.24 16.66
C ALA A 86 -1.61 -1.84 16.90
N LYS A 87 -2.69 -1.19 16.40
CA LYS A 87 -4.07 -1.74 16.49
C LYS A 87 -4.20 -3.10 15.81
N LEU A 88 -3.50 -3.30 14.68
CA LEU A 88 -3.52 -4.55 13.93
C LEU A 88 -2.56 -5.60 14.49
N GLY A 89 -1.82 -5.29 15.55
CA GLY A 89 -0.84 -6.21 16.16
C GLY A 89 0.38 -6.49 15.27
N MET A 90 0.63 -5.64 14.26
CA MET A 90 1.74 -5.79 13.33
C MET A 90 3.04 -5.27 13.94
N LYS A 91 4.15 -5.89 13.53
CA LYS A 91 5.49 -5.51 13.95
C LYS A 91 6.33 -5.15 12.72
N PRO A 92 7.19 -4.13 12.81
CA PRO A 92 8.18 -3.87 11.78
C PRO A 92 9.06 -5.10 11.57
N MET A 93 9.41 -5.35 10.31
CA MET A 93 10.39 -6.39 9.99
C MET A 93 11.75 -6.03 10.59
N VAL A 94 12.42 -7.01 11.19
CA VAL A 94 13.78 -6.89 11.71
C VAL A 94 14.66 -7.81 10.88
N GLY A 95 15.61 -7.26 10.13
CA GLY A 95 16.50 -8.02 9.25
C GLY A 95 16.34 -7.66 7.77
N ALA A 96 16.97 -8.45 6.89
CA ALA A 96 16.86 -8.26 5.45
C ALA A 96 15.58 -8.91 4.92
N GLU A 97 15.06 -8.37 3.81
CA GLU A 97 13.87 -8.90 3.14
C GLU A 97 14.06 -10.40 2.80
N PRO A 98 13.09 -11.30 3.08
CA PRO A 98 13.27 -12.75 2.99
C PRO A 98 13.79 -13.24 1.63
N MET A 99 13.34 -12.61 0.54
CA MET A 99 13.76 -12.95 -0.82
C MET A 99 15.21 -12.52 -1.12
N ARG A 100 15.74 -11.49 -0.44
CA ARG A 100 17.16 -11.10 -0.53
C ARG A 100 18.06 -12.06 0.23
N GLU A 101 17.56 -12.66 1.31
CA GLU A 101 18.29 -13.68 2.07
C GLU A 101 18.30 -15.05 1.39
N ALA A 102 17.21 -15.41 0.70
CA ALA A 102 17.04 -16.73 0.09
C ALA A 102 18.10 -17.10 -0.96
N LYS A 103 18.89 -16.14 -1.51
CA LYS A 103 19.94 -16.34 -2.53
C LYS A 103 19.55 -17.23 -3.73
N THR A 104 18.27 -17.50 -3.95
CA THR A 104 17.78 -18.31 -5.07
C THR A 104 16.89 -17.46 -5.94
N CYS A 105 17.53 -16.76 -6.87
CA CYS A 105 16.94 -16.51 -8.17
C CYS A 105 18.07 -16.82 -9.16
N CYS A 106 17.86 -17.89 -9.95
CA CYS A 106 18.81 -18.74 -10.68
C CYS A 106 19.34 -19.93 -9.88
#